data_AF-A0A0K1E2M5-F1
#
_entry.id   AF-A0A0K1E2M5-F1
#
_cell.length_a   1.000
_cell.length_b   1.000
_cell.length_c   1.000
_cell.angle_alpha   90.00
_cell.angle_beta   90.00
_cell.angle_gamma   90.00
#
_symmetry.space_group_name_H-M   'P 1'
#
loop_
_entity.id
_entity.type
_entity.pdbx_description
1 polymer ?
#
loop_
_entity_poly.entity_id
_entity_poly.type
_entity_poly.pdbx_seq_one_letter_code
_entity_poly.pdbx_strand_id
1 'polypeptide(L)'
;MAEEERAVERVHVEEREGRQILVLRWNTGKTSAGRLFGRYGAGGRPDFFRLLFGAVAGSLREKFGPQGEEIFNRIRDSDAFRRSSREIFESAKEWFFNELAPKHSLDKGDIFMFVTEIELDVTTGELRWRRDKTEFYYWVRSDRCQQATPKDCKELAEENARLRRENEELRRELAQIKERLASILK
;
A
#
# COMPACT_ATOMS: atom_id res chain seq x y z
N MET A 1 1.60 5.99 12.01
CA MET A 1 0.36 5.19 12.04
C MET A 1 -0.84 5.84 11.33
N ALA A 2 -0.91 7.18 11.16
CA ALA A 2 -2.05 7.82 10.49
C ALA A 2 -1.98 7.84 8.94
N GLU A 3 -0.82 7.58 8.32
CA GLU A 3 -0.65 7.60 6.86
C GLU A 3 -1.08 6.28 6.17
N GLU A 4 -1.07 5.14 6.87
CA GLU A 4 -1.43 3.82 6.31
C GLU A 4 -2.94 3.65 5.99
N GLU A 5 -3.79 4.60 6.39
CA GLU A 5 -5.26 4.51 6.24
C GLU A 5 -5.82 5.35 5.09
N ARG A 6 -5.01 6.20 4.43
CA ARG A 6 -5.48 7.00 3.30
C ARG A 6 -5.47 6.17 2.03
N ALA A 7 -6.65 5.93 1.47
CA ALA A 7 -6.79 5.26 0.17
C ALA A 7 -6.08 6.02 -0.97
N VAL A 8 -5.88 7.33 -0.85
CA VAL A 8 -5.11 8.15 -1.80
C VAL A 8 -4.04 8.90 -1.02
N GLU A 9 -2.77 8.65 -1.35
CA GLU A 9 -1.62 9.27 -0.69
C GLU A 9 -1.31 10.63 -1.28
N ARG A 10 -1.46 10.75 -2.60
CA ARG A 10 -1.20 11.99 -3.34
C ARG A 10 -2.06 12.03 -4.61
N VAL A 11 -2.50 13.24 -4.96
CA VAL A 11 -3.18 13.50 -6.23
C VAL A 11 -2.71 14.84 -6.81
N HIS A 12 -2.52 14.90 -8.12
CA HIS A 12 -2.24 16.13 -8.87
C HIS A 12 -2.78 16.03 -10.30
N VAL A 13 -2.86 17.17 -10.98
CA VAL A 13 -3.33 17.25 -12.36
C VAL A 13 -2.13 17.67 -13.23
N GLU A 14 -1.99 17.02 -14.37
CA GLU A 14 -1.01 17.34 -15.40
C GLU A 14 -1.73 17.67 -16.71
N GLU A 15 -1.20 18.63 -17.46
CA GLU A 15 -1.67 18.90 -18.81
C GLU A 15 -0.72 18.23 -19.81
N ARG A 16 -1.25 17.29 -20.60
CA ARG A 16 -0.48 16.54 -21.60
C ARG A 16 -1.22 16.61 -22.92
N GLU A 17 -0.59 17.20 -23.94
CA GLU A 17 -1.15 17.32 -25.29
C GLU A 17 -2.57 17.96 -25.32
N GLY A 18 -2.80 18.96 -24.46
CA GLY A 18 -4.10 19.63 -24.31
C GLY A 18 -5.17 18.81 -23.58
N ARG A 19 -4.79 17.68 -22.95
CA ARG A 19 -5.65 16.85 -22.10
C ARG A 19 -5.30 17.04 -20.64
N GLN A 20 -6.33 17.10 -19.79
CA GLN A 20 -6.17 17.09 -18.35
C GLN A 20 -6.09 15.65 -17.85
N ILE A 21 -4.93 15.28 -17.33
CA ILE A 21 -4.66 13.97 -16.75
C ILE A 21 -4.61 14.10 -15.24
N LEU A 22 -5.52 13.44 -14.55
CA LEU A 22 -5.50 13.30 -13.10
C LEU A 22 -4.60 12.12 -12.74
N VAL A 23 -3.51 12.39 -12.02
CA VAL A 23 -2.60 11.35 -11.51
C VAL A 23 -2.89 11.17 -10.03
N LEU A 24 -3.24 9.94 -9.63
CA LEU A 24 -3.47 9.57 -8.24
C LEU A 24 -2.55 8.43 -7.80
N ARG A 25 -1.88 8.62 -6.67
CA ARG A 25 -1.16 7.56 -5.95
C ARG A 25 -2.15 6.87 -5.04
N TRP A 26 -2.63 5.73 -5.51
CA TRP A 26 -3.68 4.91 -4.91
C TRP A 26 -3.08 3.80 -4.05
N ASN A 27 -3.56 3.72 -2.81
CA ASN A 27 -3.24 2.68 -1.85
C ASN A 27 -4.48 1.79 -1.64
N THR A 28 -4.35 0.48 -1.85
CA THR A 28 -5.48 -0.46 -1.67
C THR A 28 -5.87 -0.67 -0.21
N GLY A 29 -5.03 -0.24 0.72
CA GLY A 29 -5.05 -0.65 2.12
C GLY A 29 -4.65 -2.13 2.29
N LYS A 30 -4.55 -2.55 3.56
CA LYS A 30 -4.30 -3.96 3.92
C LYS A 30 -5.48 -4.82 3.48
N THR A 31 -5.23 -5.77 2.60
CA THR A 31 -6.23 -6.65 1.99
C THR A 31 -5.68 -8.05 1.77
N SER A 32 -6.51 -8.96 1.25
CA SER A 32 -6.10 -10.30 0.82
C SER A 32 -6.56 -10.56 -0.60
N ALA A 33 -5.97 -11.57 -1.26
CA ALA A 33 -6.27 -11.88 -2.65
C ALA A 33 -7.76 -12.21 -2.86
N GLY A 34 -8.35 -12.95 -1.91
CA GLY A 34 -9.76 -13.30 -1.92
C GLY A 34 -10.70 -12.11 -1.80
N ARG A 35 -10.28 -11.03 -1.12
CA ARG A 35 -11.05 -9.78 -0.99
C ARG A 35 -10.85 -8.86 -2.18
N LEU A 36 -9.59 -8.58 -2.54
CA LEU A 36 -9.27 -7.62 -3.59
C LEU A 36 -9.72 -8.12 -4.96
N PHE A 37 -9.42 -9.37 -5.30
CA PHE A 37 -9.67 -9.95 -6.63
C PHE A 37 -10.82 -10.97 -6.66
N GLY A 38 -11.24 -11.46 -5.49
CA GLY A 38 -12.21 -12.55 -5.39
C GLY A 38 -13.58 -12.14 -4.85
N ARG A 39 -14.35 -13.14 -4.42
CA ARG A 39 -15.73 -12.99 -3.93
C ARG A 39 -15.85 -12.61 -2.45
N TYR A 40 -14.75 -12.43 -1.73
CA TYR A 40 -14.79 -12.13 -0.30
C TYR A 40 -14.79 -10.62 0.00
N GLY A 41 -14.84 -9.77 -1.02
CA GLY A 41 -15.07 -8.34 -0.85
C GLY A 41 -16.53 -8.01 -0.57
N ALA A 42 -16.83 -6.71 -0.50
CA ALA A 42 -18.17 -6.23 -0.16
C ALA A 42 -19.24 -6.74 -1.14
N GLY A 43 -20.34 -7.29 -0.62
CA GLY A 43 -21.45 -7.79 -1.44
C GLY A 43 -21.12 -9.00 -2.32
N GLY A 44 -20.08 -9.77 -1.98
CA GLY A 44 -19.70 -10.97 -2.73
C GLY A 44 -18.88 -10.67 -4.00
N ARG A 45 -18.33 -9.46 -4.12
CA ARG A 45 -17.64 -8.96 -5.32
C ARG A 45 -16.19 -8.54 -5.00
N PRO A 46 -15.31 -8.45 -6.01
CA PRO A 46 -13.96 -7.94 -5.81
C PRO A 46 -13.98 -6.51 -5.26
N ASP A 47 -13.28 -6.27 -4.15
CA ASP A 47 -13.16 -4.94 -3.55
C ASP A 47 -12.42 -3.96 -4.48
N PHE A 48 -11.62 -4.45 -5.43
CA PHE A 48 -10.82 -3.64 -6.36
C PHE A 48 -11.62 -2.51 -7.01
N PHE A 49 -12.77 -2.80 -7.64
CA PHE A 49 -13.55 -1.78 -8.35
C PHE A 49 -14.12 -0.73 -7.40
N ARG A 50 -14.64 -1.16 -6.25
CA ARG A 50 -15.19 -0.24 -5.23
C ARG A 50 -14.10 0.71 -4.73
N LEU A 51 -12.90 0.18 -4.46
CA LEU A 51 -11.76 0.95 -3.97
C LEU A 51 -11.25 1.92 -5.04
N LEU A 52 -11.05 1.44 -6.28
CA LEU A 52 -10.61 2.27 -7.40
C LEU A 52 -11.60 3.41 -7.69
N PHE A 53 -12.89 3.10 -7.74
CA PHE A 53 -13.93 4.08 -8.06
C PHE A 53 -14.05 5.12 -6.94
N GLY A 54 -13.97 4.67 -5.67
CA GLY A 54 -13.91 5.57 -4.53
C GLY A 54 -12.69 6.49 -4.55
N ALA A 55 -11.52 5.96 -4.92
CA ALA A 55 -10.28 6.74 -5.05
C ALA A 55 -10.38 7.78 -6.18
N VAL A 56 -10.91 7.40 -7.35
CA VAL A 56 -11.13 8.31 -8.47
C VAL A 56 -12.15 9.42 -8.12
N ALA A 57 -13.32 9.05 -7.59
CA ALA A 57 -14.35 10.01 -7.21
C ALA A 57 -13.86 10.97 -6.10
N GLY A 58 -13.13 10.44 -5.11
CA GLY A 58 -12.49 11.25 -4.08
C GLY A 58 -11.47 12.23 -4.65
N SER A 59 -10.60 11.75 -5.54
CA SER A 59 -9.53 12.55 -6.17
C SER A 59 -10.09 13.65 -7.07
N LEU A 60 -11.14 13.36 -7.84
CA LEU A 60 -11.83 14.34 -8.67
C LEU A 60 -12.48 15.44 -7.82
N ARG A 61 -13.16 15.06 -6.72
CA ARG A 61 -13.75 16.05 -5.80
C ARG A 61 -12.70 16.90 -5.10
N GLU A 62 -11.55 16.33 -4.77
CA GLU A 62 -10.44 17.08 -4.16
C GLU A 62 -9.88 18.14 -5.12
N LYS A 63 -9.69 17.80 -6.41
CA LYS A 63 -9.05 18.71 -7.37
C LYS A 63 -9.99 19.67 -8.08
N PHE A 64 -11.22 19.25 -8.34
CA PHE A 64 -12.21 20.03 -9.10
C PHE A 64 -13.39 20.51 -8.24
N GLY A 65 -13.33 20.30 -6.91
CA GLY A 65 -14.40 20.69 -6.00
C GLY A 65 -15.73 19.98 -6.31
N PRO A 66 -16.89 20.66 -6.17
CA PRO A 66 -18.20 20.07 -6.46
C PRO A 66 -18.34 19.54 -7.90
N GLN A 67 -17.67 20.16 -8.87
CA GLN A 67 -17.68 19.72 -10.28
C GLN A 67 -17.03 18.34 -10.47
N GLY A 68 -16.17 17.92 -9.54
CA GLY A 68 -15.57 16.59 -9.56
C GLY A 68 -16.59 15.45 -9.53
N GLU A 69 -17.73 15.66 -8.85
CA GLU A 69 -18.83 14.68 -8.83
C GLU A 69 -19.54 14.60 -10.18
N GLU A 70 -19.73 15.74 -10.86
CA GLU A 70 -20.32 15.79 -12.21
C GLU A 70 -19.41 15.10 -13.23
N ILE A 71 -18.10 15.38 -13.17
CA ILE A 71 -17.08 14.73 -14.00
C ILE A 71 -17.14 13.21 -13.76
N PHE A 72 -17.12 12.77 -12.50
CA PHE A 72 -17.14 11.35 -12.17
C PHE A 72 -18.40 10.67 -12.71
N ASN A 73 -19.58 11.24 -12.51
CA ASN A 73 -20.83 10.67 -13.00
C ASN A 73 -20.89 10.61 -14.53
N ARG A 74 -20.26 11.56 -15.23
CA ARG A 74 -20.11 11.52 -16.69
C ARG A 74 -19.21 10.37 -17.15
N ILE A 75 -18.05 10.18 -16.52
CA ILE A 75 -17.06 9.19 -16.98
C ILE A 75 -17.31 7.77 -16.47
N ARG A 76 -17.92 7.60 -15.29
CA ARG A 76 -18.05 6.29 -14.59
C ARG A 76 -18.73 5.24 -15.46
N ASP A 77 -19.71 5.66 -16.25
CA ASP A 77 -20.50 4.78 -17.11
C ASP A 77 -20.03 4.77 -18.57
N SER A 78 -18.95 5.51 -18.89
CA SER A 78 -18.33 5.49 -20.21
C SER A 78 -17.68 4.14 -20.53
N ASP A 79 -17.68 3.77 -21.81
CA ASP A 79 -17.04 2.54 -22.28
C ASP A 79 -15.52 2.55 -22.02
N ALA A 80 -14.89 3.73 -22.15
CA ALA A 80 -13.47 3.90 -21.88
C ALA A 80 -13.14 3.53 -20.43
N PHE A 81 -13.82 4.14 -19.45
CA PHE A 81 -13.59 3.89 -18.04
C PHE A 81 -13.89 2.43 -17.63
N ARG A 82 -15.00 1.86 -18.13
CA ARG A 82 -15.39 0.48 -17.84
C ARG A 82 -14.41 -0.54 -18.42
N ARG A 83 -13.94 -0.31 -19.64
CA ARG A 83 -12.95 -1.17 -20.31
C ARG A 83 -11.60 -1.07 -19.61
N SER A 84 -11.07 0.14 -19.45
CA SER A 84 -9.74 0.33 -18.86
C SER A 84 -9.67 -0.09 -17.40
N SER A 85 -10.73 0.13 -16.60
CA SER A 85 -10.76 -0.38 -15.21
C SER A 85 -10.73 -1.91 -15.12
N ARG A 86 -11.37 -2.61 -16.07
CA ARG A 86 -11.29 -4.08 -16.16
C ARG A 86 -9.91 -4.55 -16.62
N GLU A 87 -9.31 -3.86 -17.60
CA GLU A 87 -7.96 -4.17 -18.06
C GLU A 87 -6.94 -4.02 -16.93
N ILE A 88 -7.03 -2.96 -16.13
CA ILE A 88 -6.18 -2.79 -14.95
C ILE A 88 -6.45 -3.90 -13.93
N PHE A 89 -7.72 -4.26 -13.68
CA PHE A 89 -8.07 -5.33 -12.75
C PHE A 89 -7.43 -6.68 -13.15
N GLU A 90 -7.62 -7.12 -14.39
CA GLU A 90 -7.05 -8.39 -14.85
C GLU A 90 -5.51 -8.32 -14.90
N SER A 91 -4.93 -7.21 -15.35
CA SER A 91 -3.47 -7.05 -15.37
C SER A 91 -2.86 -7.09 -13.97
N ALA A 92 -3.47 -6.42 -12.99
CA ALA A 92 -3.00 -6.42 -11.60
C ALA A 92 -3.17 -7.79 -10.94
N LYS A 93 -4.27 -8.49 -11.26
CA LYS A 93 -4.54 -9.85 -10.79
C LYS A 93 -3.56 -10.86 -11.38
N GLU A 94 -3.32 -10.83 -12.70
CA GLU A 94 -2.32 -11.67 -13.35
C GLU A 94 -0.93 -11.39 -12.79
N TRP A 95 -0.55 -10.13 -12.64
CA TRP A 95 0.73 -9.76 -12.04
C TRP A 95 0.87 -10.29 -10.61
N PHE A 96 -0.18 -10.19 -9.80
CA PHE A 96 -0.19 -10.73 -8.45
C PHE A 96 0.00 -12.25 -8.43
N PHE A 97 -0.82 -13.00 -9.18
CA PHE A 97 -0.82 -14.46 -9.10
C PHE A 97 0.34 -15.12 -9.84
N ASN A 98 0.80 -14.52 -10.94
CA ASN A 98 1.83 -15.14 -11.77
C ASN A 98 3.24 -14.69 -11.40
N GLU A 99 3.40 -13.50 -10.80
CA GLU A 99 4.72 -12.97 -10.45
C GLU A 99 4.90 -12.77 -8.94
N LEU A 100 4.04 -11.99 -8.28
CA LEU A 100 4.27 -11.60 -6.89
C LEU A 100 4.06 -12.74 -5.90
N ALA A 101 2.96 -13.48 -6.01
CA ALA A 101 2.65 -14.58 -5.10
C ALA A 101 3.71 -15.69 -5.15
N PRO A 102 4.18 -16.16 -6.33
CA PRO A 102 5.29 -17.09 -6.42
C PRO A 102 6.60 -16.50 -5.88
N LYS A 103 6.94 -15.26 -6.27
CA LYS A 103 8.21 -14.60 -5.88
C LYS A 103 8.34 -14.44 -4.36
N HIS A 104 7.24 -14.14 -3.68
CA HIS A 104 7.21 -13.90 -2.24
C HIS A 104 6.68 -15.08 -1.43
N SER A 105 6.41 -16.23 -2.08
CA SER A 105 5.85 -17.44 -1.45
C SER A 105 4.58 -17.15 -0.64
N LEU A 106 3.68 -16.35 -1.23
CA LEU A 106 2.42 -15.96 -0.59
C LEU A 106 1.43 -17.13 -0.61
N ASP A 107 0.81 -17.36 0.53
CA ASP A 107 -0.22 -18.36 0.71
C ASP A 107 -1.62 -17.77 0.76
N LYS A 108 -2.60 -18.68 0.66
CA LYS A 108 -4.01 -18.31 0.80
C LYS A 108 -4.27 -17.69 2.17
N GLY A 109 -4.75 -16.45 2.16
CA GLY A 109 -5.09 -15.70 3.37
C GLY A 109 -4.01 -14.71 3.79
N ASP A 110 -2.85 -14.73 3.15
CA ASP A 110 -1.82 -13.71 3.38
C ASP A 110 -2.33 -12.31 3.03
N ILE A 111 -1.83 -11.36 3.81
CA ILE A 111 -2.24 -9.96 3.75
C ILE A 111 -1.18 -9.18 2.99
N PHE A 112 -1.64 -8.30 2.11
CA PHE A 112 -0.79 -7.44 1.31
C PHE A 112 -1.47 -6.09 1.03
N MET A 113 -0.71 -5.21 0.40
CA MET A 113 -1.13 -3.87 0.00
C MET A 113 -0.39 -3.48 -1.29
N PHE A 114 -1.13 -2.91 -2.24
CA PHE A 114 -0.55 -2.21 -3.39
C PHE A 114 -0.56 -0.70 -3.13
N VAL A 115 0.55 -0.06 -3.46
CA VAL A 115 0.62 1.40 -3.62
C VAL A 115 1.06 1.66 -5.04
N THR A 116 0.19 2.26 -5.85
CA THR A 116 0.41 2.43 -7.30
C THR A 116 -0.03 3.79 -7.78
N GLU A 117 0.52 4.25 -8.91
CA GLU A 117 -0.03 5.37 -9.65
C GLU A 117 -1.06 4.90 -10.70
N ILE A 118 -2.20 5.59 -10.73
CA ILE A 118 -3.21 5.51 -11.78
C ILE A 118 -3.34 6.89 -12.42
N GLU A 119 -3.32 6.93 -13.75
CA GLU A 119 -3.60 8.12 -14.53
C GLU A 119 -5.03 8.04 -15.06
N LEU A 120 -5.78 9.14 -15.00
CA LEU A 120 -7.13 9.28 -15.52
C LEU A 120 -7.17 10.43 -16.52
N ASP A 121 -7.60 10.16 -17.75
CA ASP A 121 -8.00 11.20 -18.68
C ASP A 121 -9.39 11.73 -18.27
N VAL A 122 -9.44 12.99 -17.82
CA VAL A 122 -10.64 13.62 -17.27
C VAL A 122 -11.75 13.80 -18.33
N THR A 123 -11.36 13.86 -19.60
CA THR A 123 -12.30 14.05 -20.71
C THR A 123 -12.89 12.72 -21.15
N THR A 124 -12.05 11.70 -21.37
CA THR A 124 -12.50 10.42 -21.93
C THR A 124 -12.93 9.41 -20.87
N GLY A 125 -12.43 9.53 -19.64
CA GLY A 125 -12.58 8.51 -18.61
C GLY A 125 -11.57 7.36 -18.71
N GLU A 126 -10.64 7.40 -19.65
CA GLU A 126 -9.65 6.34 -19.80
C GLU A 126 -8.70 6.31 -18.59
N LEU A 127 -8.52 5.10 -18.03
CA LEU A 127 -7.59 4.86 -16.93
C LEU A 127 -6.33 4.16 -17.46
N ARG A 128 -5.18 4.57 -16.95
CA ARG A 128 -3.90 3.91 -17.22
C ARG A 128 -3.19 3.57 -15.92
N TRP A 129 -2.76 2.33 -15.81
CA TRP A 129 -1.97 1.87 -14.67
C TRP A 129 -0.47 2.03 -14.93
N ARG A 130 0.22 2.71 -14.00
CA ARG A 130 1.68 2.85 -13.98
C ARG A 130 2.30 1.72 -13.16
N ARG A 131 2.35 0.53 -13.77
CA ARG A 131 2.93 -0.68 -13.14
C ARG A 131 4.37 -0.48 -12.70
N ASP A 132 5.14 0.32 -13.44
CA ASP A 132 6.52 0.72 -13.13
C ASP A 132 6.65 1.43 -11.78
N LYS A 133 5.57 2.07 -11.32
CA LYS A 133 5.50 2.80 -10.05
C LYS A 133 4.63 2.09 -9.01
N THR A 134 4.50 0.76 -9.13
CA THR A 134 3.75 -0.03 -8.15
C THR A 134 4.68 -0.63 -7.10
N GLU A 135 4.41 -0.27 -5.85
CA GLU A 135 5.04 -0.86 -4.67
C GLU A 135 4.12 -1.95 -4.09
N PHE A 136 4.73 -3.05 -3.64
CA PHE A 136 4.04 -4.19 -3.06
C PHE A 136 4.54 -4.44 -1.66
N TYR A 137 3.62 -4.34 -0.69
CA TYR A 137 3.88 -4.64 0.71
C TYR A 137 3.11 -5.89 1.12
N TYR A 138 3.72 -6.78 1.88
CA TYR A 138 3.09 -8.00 2.35
C TYR A 138 3.49 -8.31 3.80
N TRP A 139 2.61 -9.02 4.50
CA TRP A 139 2.81 -9.39 5.89
C TRP A 139 3.25 -10.85 5.97
N VAL A 140 4.45 -11.06 6.50
CA VAL A 140 4.96 -12.40 6.79
C VAL A 140 4.47 -12.83 8.17
N ARG A 141 3.88 -14.02 8.26
CA ARG A 141 3.50 -14.59 9.55
C ARG A 141 4.73 -14.80 10.43
N SER A 142 4.60 -14.55 11.73
CA SER A 142 5.72 -14.61 12.68
C SER A 142 6.42 -15.97 12.73
N ASP A 143 5.70 -17.07 12.51
CA ASP A 143 6.23 -18.43 12.43
C ASP A 143 7.10 -18.68 11.18
N ARG A 144 6.94 -17.85 10.14
CA ARG A 144 7.71 -17.92 8.88
C ARG A 144 8.86 -16.93 8.79
N CYS A 145 8.97 -16.00 9.75
CA CYS A 145 10.07 -15.04 9.78
C CYS A 145 11.44 -15.73 9.81
N GLN A 146 11.57 -16.95 10.35
CA GLN A 146 12.82 -17.71 10.31
C GLN A 146 13.17 -18.25 8.90
N GLN A 147 12.17 -18.61 8.08
CA GLN A 147 12.35 -19.13 6.72
C GLN A 147 12.43 -18.02 5.66
N ALA A 148 11.79 -16.88 5.90
CA ALA A 148 11.74 -15.74 4.99
C ALA A 148 12.86 -14.70 5.23
N THR A 149 13.90 -15.02 6.01
CA THR A 149 14.98 -14.07 6.29
C THR A 149 15.87 -13.89 5.06
N PRO A 150 15.93 -12.70 4.44
CA PRO A 150 17.10 -12.32 3.64
C PRO A 150 18.33 -12.37 4.57
N LYS A 151 19.53 -12.57 4.03
CA LYS A 151 20.77 -12.62 4.82
C LYS A 151 20.88 -11.47 5.83
N ASP A 152 20.40 -10.29 5.44
CA ASP A 152 20.35 -9.06 6.25
C ASP A 152 19.49 -9.18 7.53
N CYS A 153 18.41 -9.99 7.54
CA CYS A 153 17.59 -10.16 8.74
C CYS A 153 18.26 -11.00 9.83
N LYS A 154 19.15 -11.94 9.46
CA LYS A 154 19.98 -12.65 10.45
C LYS A 154 21.00 -11.70 11.07
N GLU A 155 21.65 -10.90 10.24
CA GLU A 155 22.59 -9.87 10.70
C GLU A 155 21.88 -8.85 11.62
N LEU A 156 20.68 -8.39 11.25
CA LEU A 156 19.87 -7.49 12.08
C LEU A 156 19.36 -8.13 13.39
N ALA A 157 19.10 -9.44 13.39
CA ALA A 157 18.70 -10.17 14.59
C ALA A 157 19.88 -10.38 15.54
N GLU A 158 21.05 -10.69 15.00
CA GLU A 158 22.30 -10.78 15.75
C GLU A 158 22.71 -9.42 16.32
N GLU A 159 22.55 -8.35 15.54
CA GLU A 159 22.80 -6.98 15.97
C GLU A 159 21.81 -6.54 17.05
N ASN A 160 20.52 -6.87 16.94
CA ASN A 160 19.55 -6.63 18.01
C ASN A 160 19.89 -7.40 19.29
N ALA A 161 20.33 -8.65 19.17
CA ALA A 161 20.74 -9.45 20.33
C ALA A 161 22.03 -8.91 20.98
N ARG A 162 22.93 -8.34 20.19
CA ARG A 162 24.12 -7.61 20.69
C ARG A 162 23.69 -6.33 21.44
N LEU A 163 22.87 -5.50 20.80
CA LEU A 163 22.39 -4.23 21.36
C LEU A 163 21.60 -4.44 22.66
N ARG A 164 20.81 -5.51 22.78
CA ARG A 164 20.09 -5.84 24.03
C ARG A 164 21.04 -6.17 25.18
N ARG A 165 22.09 -6.94 24.91
CA ARG A 165 23.12 -7.26 25.92
C ARG A 165 23.85 -6.01 26.38
N GLU A 166 24.27 -5.17 25.42
CA GLU A 166 24.94 -3.90 25.70
C GLU A 166 24.04 -2.94 26.50
N ASN A 167 22.74 -2.90 26.19
CA ASN A 167 21.78 -2.09 26.95
C ASN A 167 21.61 -2.57 28.40
N GLU A 168 21.57 -3.88 28.63
CA GLU A 168 21.49 -4.46 29.98
C GLU A 168 22.77 -4.19 30.78
N GLU A 169 23.92 -4.29 30.15
CA GLU A 169 25.23 -4.03 30.76
C GLU A 169 25.36 -2.55 31.15
N LEU A 170 25.04 -1.64 30.22
CA LEU A 170 24.98 -0.20 30.48
C LEU A 170 23.98 0.13 31.60
N ARG A 171 22.82 -0.54 31.65
CA ARG A 171 21.85 -0.33 32.75
C ARG A 171 22.41 -0.76 34.11
N ARG A 172 23.18 -1.85 34.16
CA ARG A 172 23.84 -2.31 35.39
C ARG A 172 24.92 -1.34 35.83
N GLU A 173 25.76 -0.88 34.90
CA GLU A 173 26.79 0.11 35.20
C GLU A 173 26.18 1.43 35.70
N LEU A 174 25.12 1.90 35.04
CA LEU A 174 24.42 3.11 35.42
C LEU A 174 23.77 2.98 36.80
N ALA A 175 23.24 1.80 37.15
CA ALA A 175 22.75 1.52 38.50
C ALA A 175 23.88 1.55 39.55
N GLN A 176 25.02 0.92 39.28
CA GLN A 176 26.17 0.93 40.18
C GLN A 176 26.76 2.33 40.38
N ILE A 177 26.84 3.13 39.32
CA ILE A 177 27.32 4.52 39.40
C ILE A 177 26.35 5.36 40.24
N LYS A 178 25.03 5.22 40.03
CA LYS A 178 24.01 5.90 40.84
C LYS A 178 24.11 5.53 42.31
N GLU A 179 24.33 4.27 42.63
CA GLU A 179 24.48 3.79 44.01
C GLU A 179 25.75 4.33 44.66
N ARG A 180 26.88 4.33 43.95
CA ARG A 180 28.13 4.96 44.42
C ARG A 180 27.97 6.46 44.63
N LEU A 181 27.33 7.18 43.71
CA LEU A 181 27.02 8.61 43.88
C LEU A 181 26.15 8.87 45.12
N ALA A 182 25.11 8.06 45.33
CA ALA A 182 24.25 8.15 46.52
C ALA A 182 25.01 7.88 47.82
N SER A 183 26.03 7.01 47.79
CA SER A 183 26.89 6.75 48.95
C SER A 183 27.90 7.87 49.26
N ILE A 184 28.29 8.66 48.25
CA ILE A 184 29.24 9.78 48.38
C ILE A 184 28.52 11.09 48.73
N LEU A 185 27.25 11.24 48.34
CA LEU A 185 26.40 12.38 48.66
C LEU A 185 25.73 12.29 50.05
N LYS A 186 26.04 11.24 50.82
CA LYS A 186 25.73 11.11 52.26
C LYS A 186 26.88 11.60 53.10
#